data_AF-A0A5N1IC60-F1
#
_entry.id   AF-A0A5N1IC60-F1
#
_cell.length_a   1.000
_cell.length_b   1.000
_cell.length_c   1.000
_cell.angle_alpha   90.00
_cell.angle_beta   90.00
_cell.angle_gamma   90.00
#
_symmetry.space_group_name_H-M   'P 1'
#
loop_
_entity.id
_entity.type
_entity.pdbx_description
1 polymer ?
#
loop_
_entity_poly.entity_id
_entity_poly.type
_entity_poly.pdbx_seq_one_letter_code
_entity_poly.pdbx_strand_id
1 'polypeptide(L)' 'MKPSIMTMNYVTLIQDEKMALAEVPEALRSEVERWLNYFSTGQLPTITTNGNVGGVNNEN' A
#
# COMPACT_ATOMS: atom_id res chain seq x y z
N MET A 1 -7.70 5.77 -2.97
CA MET A 1 -6.64 6.49 -2.22
C MET A 1 -5.44 6.65 -3.14
N LYS A 2 -4.79 7.82 -3.15
CA LYS A 2 -3.51 8.04 -3.85
C LYS A 2 -2.38 8.02 -2.81
N PRO A 3 -1.19 7.45 -3.11
CA PRO A 3 -0.07 7.45 -2.18
C PRO A 3 0.39 8.87 -1.90
N SER A 4 0.92 9.11 -0.69
CA SER A 4 1.65 10.35 -0.43
C SER A 4 2.97 10.38 -1.23
N ILE A 5 3.49 11.58 -1.52
CA ILE A 5 4.81 11.73 -2.17
C ILE A 5 5.91 11.05 -1.33
N MET A 6 5.81 11.15 0.00
CA MET A 6 6.78 10.53 0.91
C MET A 6 6.75 9.00 0.79
N THR A 7 5.55 8.41 0.77
CA THR A 7 5.34 6.97 0.56
C THR A 7 5.92 6.54 -0.79
N MET A 8 5.67 7.30 -1.86
CA MET A 8 6.20 7.01 -3.19
C MET A 8 7.73 7.06 -3.24
N ASN A 9 8.36 8.04 -2.60
CA ASN A 9 9.82 8.13 -2.56
C ASN A 9 10.43 6.87 -1.95
N TYR A 10 9.85 6.35 -0.86
CA TYR A 10 10.32 5.10 -0.26
C TYR A 10 10.12 3.89 -1.17
N VAL A 11 8.97 3.76 -1.85
CA VAL A 11 8.82 2.61 -2.78
C VAL A 11 9.81 2.69 -3.93
N THR A 12 10.08 3.88 -4.48
CA THR A 12 11.08 4.04 -5.55
C THR A 12 12.47 3.65 -5.05
N LEU A 13 12.89 4.14 -3.89
CA LEU A 13 14.21 3.81 -3.32
C LEU A 13 14.38 2.30 -3.06
N ILE A 14 13.31 1.63 -2.65
CA ILE A 14 13.31 0.18 -2.44
C ILE A 14 13.36 -0.58 -3.77
N GLN A 15 12.59 -0.16 -4.77
CA GLN A 15 12.61 -0.76 -6.11
C GLN A 15 13.96 -0.57 -6.82
N ASP A 16 14.65 0.54 -6.58
CA ASP A 16 16.00 0.82 -7.09
C ASP A 16 17.11 0.16 -6.26
N GLU A 17 16.75 -0.69 -5.28
CA GLU A 17 17.67 -1.39 -4.37
C GLU A 17 18.62 -0.45 -3.60
N LYS A 18 18.21 0.82 -3.43
CA LYS A 18 18.97 1.83 -2.66
C LYS A 18 18.65 1.81 -1.17
N MET A 19 17.61 1.08 -0.78
CA MET A 19 17.09 1.04 0.57
C MET A 19 16.32 -0.27 0.81
N ALA A 20 16.36 -0.80 2.03
CA ALA A 20 15.53 -1.92 2.46
C ALA A 20 14.24 -1.46 3.15
N LEU A 21 13.17 -2.26 3.07
CA LEU A 21 11.89 -1.98 3.74
C LEU A 21 12.03 -1.77 5.26
N ALA A 22 13.01 -2.43 5.89
CA ALA A 22 13.30 -2.30 7.31
C ALA A 22 13.73 -0.88 7.72
N GLU A 23 14.31 -0.12 6.78
CA GLU A 23 14.78 1.25 6.99
C GLU A 23 13.64 2.29 6.89
N VAL A 24 12.45 1.87 6.43
CA VAL A 24 11.28 2.76 6.34
C VAL A 24 10.74 3.04 7.74
N PRO A 25 10.42 4.32 8.06
CA PRO A 25 9.76 4.67 9.31
C PRO A 25 8.50 3.83 9.56
N GLU A 26 8.31 3.36 10.79
CA GLU A 26 7.22 2.45 11.14
C GLU A 26 5.83 3.01 10.77
N ALA A 27 5.64 4.32 10.93
CA ALA A 27 4.40 5.02 10.58
C ALA A 27 4.02 4.91 9.08
N LEU A 28 4.99 4.66 8.20
CA LEU A 28 4.80 4.58 6.74
C LEU A 28 4.97 3.16 6.20
N ARG A 29 5.53 2.23 6.99
CA ARG A 29 5.91 0.89 6.54
C ARG A 29 4.73 0.14 5.90
N SER A 30 3.57 0.13 6.55
CA SER A 30 2.38 -0.56 6.04
C SER A 30 1.87 0.04 4.73
N GLU A 31 1.99 1.36 4.55
CA GLU A 31 1.58 2.01 3.31
C GLU A 31 2.58 1.69 2.19
N VAL A 32 3.88 1.78 2.46
CA VAL A 32 4.95 1.44 1.51
C VAL A 32 4.85 -0.02 1.07
N GLU A 33 4.66 -0.96 2.00
CA GLU A 33 4.50 -2.39 1.69
C GLU A 33 3.27 -2.65 0.81
N ARG A 34 2.15 -1.96 1.09
CA ARG A 34 0.94 -2.05 0.28
C ARG A 34 1.19 -1.61 -1.17
N TRP A 35 1.90 -0.51 -1.37
CA TRP A 35 2.20 0.00 -2.70
C TRP A 35 3.24 -0.84 -3.44
N LEU A 36 4.27 -1.36 -2.74
CA LEU A 36 5.21 -2.32 -3.31
C LEU A 36 4.48 -3.56 -3.84
N ASN A 37 3.55 -4.11 -3.05
CA ASN A 37 2.74 -5.24 -3.47
C ASN A 37 1.83 -4.88 -4.66
N TYR A 38 1.21 -3.70 -4.65
CA TYR A 38 0.42 -3.21 -5.78
C TYR A 38 1.24 -3.13 -7.07
N PHE A 39 2.45 -2.56 -7.03
CA PHE A 39 3.29 -2.45 -8.22
C PHE A 39 3.81 -3.81 -8.70
N SER A 40 3.99 -4.78 -7.80
CA SER A 40 4.40 -6.13 -8.17
C SER A 40 3.26 -6.98 -8.78
N THR A 41 2.01 -6.77 -8.36
CA THR A 41 0.88 -7.66 -8.71
C THR A 41 -0.20 -6.98 -9.55
N GLY A 42 -0.18 -5.65 -9.64
CA GLY A 42 -1.27 -4.84 -10.20
C GLY A 42 -2.52 -4.78 -9.30
N GLN A 43 -2.52 -5.39 -8.12
CA GLN A 43 -3.69 -5.49 -7.24
C GLN A 43 -3.47 -4.74 -5.94
N LEU A 44 -4.38 -3.81 -5.62
CA LEU A 44 -4.34 -3.13 -4.32
C LEU A 44 -4.89 -4.13 -3.30
N PRO A 45 -4.12 -4.48 -2.25
CA PRO A 45 -4.66 -5.29 -1.17
C PRO A 45 -5.93 -4.63 -0.65
N THR A 46 -7.04 -5.36 -0.72
CA THR A 46 -8.26 -5.00 -0.04
C THR A 46 -7.94 -5.06 1.45
N ILE A 47 -7.96 -3.91 2.11
CA ILE A 47 -7.93 -3.89 3.57
C ILE A 47 -9.26 -4.49 3.98
N THR A 48 -9.27 -5.78 4.35
CA THR A 48 -10.42 -6.38 5.00
C THR A 48 -10.45 -5.80 6.41
N THR A 49 -11.03 -4.61 6.54
CA THR A 49 -11.39 -4.07 7.85
C THR A 49 -12.47 -5.00 8.38
N ASN A 50 -12.09 -5.95 9.24
CA ASN A 50 -13.04 -6.64 10.09
C ASN A 50 -13.62 -5.61 11.05
N GLY A 51 -14.67 -4.93 10.58
CA GLY A 51 -15.28 -3.79 11.24
C GLY A 51 -16.12 -3.00 10.24
N ASN A 52 -17.33 -3.49 9.99
CA ASN A 52 -18.43 -2.83 9.28
C ASN A 52 -18.43 -2.93 7.75
N VAL A 53 -18.74 -4.14 7.23
CA VAL A 53 -19.33 -4.32 5.90
C VAL A 53 -20.81 -3.93 6.00
N GLY A 54 -21.09 -2.63 5.96
CA GLY A 54 -22.41 -2.12 5.63
C GLY A 54 -22.63 -2.34 4.14
N GLY A 55 -23.42 -3.36 3.80
CA GLY A 55 -23.78 -3.64 2.42
C GLY A 55 -24.54 -2.48 1.77
N VAL A 56 -24.35 -2.35 0.46
CA VAL A 56 -25.44 -2.10 -0.49
C VAL A 56 -24.96 -2.53 -1.87
N ASN A 57 -25.31 -3.79 -2.17
CA ASN A 57 -25.98 -4.28 -3.36
C ASN A 57 -25.55 -3.68 -4.71
N ASN A 58 -24.87 -4.55 -5.45
CA ASN A 58 -24.82 -4.60 -6.90
C ASN A 58 -26.20 -5.01 -7.43
N GLU A 59 -26.93 -4.14 -8.11
CA GLU A 59 -28.01 -4.52 -9.04
C GLU A 59 -28.08 -3.56 -10.24
N ASN A 60 -27.72 -4.13 -11.40
CA ASN A 60 -28.29 -3.93 -12.74
C ASN A 60 -28.35 -2.51 -13.35
#